data_AF-A0A074YW97-F1
#
_entry.id   AF-A0A074YW97-F1
#
_cell.length_a   1.000
_cell.length_b   1.000
_cell.length_c   1.000
_cell.angle_alpha   90.00
_cell.angle_beta   90.00
_cell.angle_gamma   90.00
#
_symmetry.space_group_name_H-M   'P 1'
#
loop_
_entity.id
_entity.type
_entity.pdbx_description
1 polymer ?
#
loop_
_entity_poly.entity_id
_entity_poly.type
_entity_poly.pdbx_seq_one_letter_code
_entity_poly.pdbx_strand_id
1 'polypeptide(L)'
;MLVVRDNVVRLNDVYERYTIRGLGDASAYTLKSSLNSAAIYCAIKRGRSPGRTGQNSFLFWLAYHFDPASNHTLARDCLLPSIYRQSIQTYINRIVSERSQAQIVIMLQITCKGSPYEIGYQHGQQAKNQIQGSINFYTNLFQQNVKLSWPKVQETAMEFEPVIKKNWPAYLEEMRGIAEGAGKTLADIIALNVRTEINFGLFSDGCTALSWFHKDSSILAQNWDWMTEQKQNLILLTIEQPSKPVIKMVTEAGLIGKIGMNSAGVGVCLNAIRAKGMSATRMPCHLGLRLVLESTSCADAVASLEKYGIASSCHMLIADARGSVGLEWSYADLQKLEVNQRGQVFHSNHYLVPHPGVTDTVWLEDSKFRIKRIREICDELGDEPTMGEVQALFKDEKNYPYAICRAEEEGNHSGTLFNIVMDLKAGKASVILGRPSTPEGLYEIEF
;
A
#
# COMPACT_ATOMS: atom_id res chain seq x y z
N MET A 1 25.64 33.02 8.84
CA MET A 1 25.00 34.23 9.40
C MET A 1 24.00 34.71 8.37
N LEU A 2 22.73 34.31 8.51
CA LEU A 2 21.63 34.78 7.65
C LEU A 2 20.88 35.83 8.47
N VAL A 3 20.99 37.09 8.08
CA VAL A 3 20.25 38.21 8.67
C VAL A 3 18.91 38.27 7.93
N VAL A 4 17.84 37.80 8.57
CA VAL A 4 16.47 38.08 8.13
C VAL A 4 16.06 39.38 8.79
N ARG A 5 16.10 40.48 8.03
CA ARG A 5 15.49 41.74 8.43
C ARG A 5 13.96 41.59 8.39
N ASP A 6 13.34 41.97 9.50
CA ASP A 6 11.97 42.48 9.60
C ASP A 6 10.79 41.55 9.28
N ASN A 7 10.82 40.29 9.73
CA ASN A 7 9.58 39.55 10.02
C ASN A 7 9.80 38.53 11.15
N VAL A 8 9.05 38.65 12.25
CA VAL A 8 9.10 37.72 13.38
C VAL A 8 8.35 36.45 13.01
N VAL A 9 9.05 35.45 12.47
CA VAL A 9 8.52 34.08 12.30
C VAL A 9 8.70 33.33 13.63
N ARG A 10 7.63 32.75 14.18
CA ARG A 10 7.74 31.94 15.41
C ARG A 10 8.45 30.63 15.07
N LEU A 11 9.46 30.27 15.87
CA LEU A 11 10.30 29.08 15.68
C LEU A 11 9.52 27.76 15.51
N ASN A 12 8.31 27.66 16.06
CA ASN A 12 7.47 26.46 15.98
C ASN A 12 6.80 26.25 14.61
N ASP A 13 6.79 27.26 13.73
CA ASP A 13 6.09 27.19 12.45
C ASP A 13 6.93 26.47 11.37
N VAL A 14 8.25 26.35 11.57
CA VAL A 14 9.21 25.80 10.59
C VAL A 14 10.07 24.67 11.17
N TYR A 15 10.13 24.52 12.50
CA TYR A 15 11.02 23.56 13.15
C TYR A 15 10.29 22.68 14.17
N GLU A 16 10.72 21.42 14.28
CA GLU A 16 10.37 20.58 15.44
C GLU A 16 11.38 20.81 16.56
N ARG A 17 10.86 21.03 17.77
CA ARG A 17 11.67 21.31 18.96
C ARG A 17 11.85 20.03 19.78
N TYR A 18 13.11 19.70 20.08
CA TYR A 18 13.46 18.55 20.92
C TYR A 18 14.25 19.00 22.16
N THR A 19 13.83 18.54 23.33
CA THR A 19 14.49 18.81 24.60
C THR A 19 15.54 17.74 24.88
N ILE A 20 16.82 18.11 24.94
CA ILE A 20 17.90 17.15 25.22
C ILE A 20 18.04 16.99 26.74
N ARG A 21 17.71 15.81 27.28
CA ARG A 21 17.90 15.52 28.71
C ARG A 21 19.39 15.48 29.06
N GLY A 22 19.77 16.16 30.14
CA GLY A 22 21.16 16.23 30.64
C GLY A 22 21.94 17.49 30.24
N LEU A 23 21.33 18.43 29.50
CA LEU A 23 21.99 19.64 28.98
C LEU A 23 21.30 20.96 29.36
N GLY A 24 20.79 21.12 30.60
CA GLY A 24 20.11 22.37 31.02
C GLY A 24 19.05 22.86 30.01
N ASP A 25 18.85 24.18 29.88
CA ASP A 25 17.91 24.83 28.94
C ASP A 25 18.35 24.76 27.45
N ALA A 26 18.94 23.66 27.00
CA ALA A 26 19.27 23.44 25.58
C ALA A 26 18.06 22.86 24.81
N SER A 27 17.85 23.33 23.58
CA SER A 27 16.79 22.83 22.68
C SER A 27 17.37 22.63 21.27
N ALA A 28 17.20 21.45 20.70
CA ALA A 28 17.55 21.20 19.30
C ALA A 28 16.35 21.49 18.39
N TYR A 29 16.60 21.99 17.19
CA TYR A 29 15.57 22.34 16.22
C TYR A 29 15.88 21.69 14.86
N THR A 30 14.97 20.88 14.34
CA THR A 30 15.11 20.29 13.00
C THR A 30 14.18 21.00 12.02
N LEU A 31 14.71 21.40 10.86
CA LEU A 31 13.97 22.12 9.83
C LEU A 31 12.96 21.16 9.18
N LYS A 32 11.68 21.53 9.14
CA LYS A 32 10.66 20.85 8.33
C LYS A 32 10.88 21.26 6.88
N SER A 33 11.78 20.63 6.15
CA SER A 33 11.80 20.78 4.68
C SER A 33 11.94 19.47 3.95
N SER A 34 11.18 19.43 2.85
CA SER A 34 11.03 18.43 1.81
C SER A 34 12.35 17.84 1.30
N LEU A 35 12.30 16.51 1.06
CA LEU A 35 13.00 15.74 0.03
C LEU A 35 14.35 16.32 -0.44
N ASN A 36 15.44 15.66 -0.02
CA ASN A 36 16.80 15.68 -0.60
C ASN A 36 17.91 16.49 0.10
N SER A 37 17.67 17.20 1.21
CA SER A 37 18.78 17.61 2.10
C SER A 37 18.29 17.94 3.50
N ALA A 38 18.79 17.21 4.50
CA ALA A 38 18.49 17.51 5.90
C ALA A 38 19.59 18.41 6.46
N ALA A 39 19.27 19.68 6.70
CA ALA A 39 20.10 20.55 7.53
C ALA A 39 19.68 20.43 9.00
N ILE A 40 20.55 19.88 9.86
CA ILE A 40 20.29 19.80 11.31
C ILE A 40 20.87 21.05 11.97
N TYR A 41 20.05 21.79 12.72
CA TYR A 41 20.44 22.99 13.45
C TYR A 41 20.35 22.79 14.97
N CYS A 42 21.49 22.80 15.66
CA CYS A 42 21.52 22.79 17.13
C CYS A 42 21.69 24.22 17.68
N ALA A 43 20.79 24.65 18.56
CA ALA A 43 20.92 25.90 19.30
C ALA A 43 21.12 25.62 20.80
N ILE A 44 22.25 26.04 21.37
CA ILE A 44 22.53 25.88 22.81
C ILE A 44 22.33 27.24 23.48
N LYS A 45 21.36 27.32 24.40
CA LYS A 45 21.18 28.48 25.27
C LYS A 45 22.01 28.26 26.54
N ARG A 46 23.06 29.06 26.77
CA ARG A 46 23.75 29.03 28.08
C ARG A 46 22.83 29.65 29.14
N GLY A 47 22.57 28.91 30.22
CA GLY A 47 21.89 29.42 31.41
C GLY A 47 22.70 30.51 32.10
N ARG A 48 22.00 31.41 32.81
CA ARG A 48 22.60 32.52 33.59
C ARG A 48 23.52 31.97 34.69
N SER A 49 24.76 32.45 34.75
CA SER A 49 25.49 32.46 36.03
C SER A 49 24.94 33.60 36.90
N PRO A 50 24.60 33.37 38.17
CA PRO A 50 24.21 34.44 39.07
C PRO A 50 25.44 35.29 39.39
N GLY A 51 25.46 36.57 38.97
CA GLY A 51 26.43 37.53 39.51
C GLY A 51 27.13 38.50 38.54
N ARG A 52 26.83 38.56 37.24
CA ARG A 52 27.36 39.63 36.37
C ARG A 52 26.28 40.24 35.48
N THR A 53 25.94 41.49 35.77
CA THR A 53 25.13 42.37 34.93
C THR A 53 25.98 42.83 33.74
N GLY A 54 25.79 42.17 32.59
CA GLY A 54 26.38 42.53 31.31
C GLY A 54 25.85 41.58 30.25
N GLN A 55 24.97 42.07 29.39
CA GLN A 55 24.34 41.29 28.32
C GLN A 55 25.41 40.74 27.36
N ASN A 56 25.35 39.44 27.06
CA ASN A 56 25.66 38.87 25.74
C ASN A 56 25.20 37.41 25.70
N SER A 57 24.04 37.18 25.07
CA SER A 57 23.58 35.84 24.71
C SER A 57 24.19 35.50 23.35
N PHE A 58 25.22 34.65 23.31
CA PHE A 58 25.75 34.16 22.03
C PHE A 58 24.89 32.99 21.55
N LEU A 59 24.16 33.16 20.44
CA LEU A 59 23.58 32.07 19.67
C LEU A 59 24.66 31.50 18.74
N PHE A 60 25.11 30.29 18.99
CA PHE A 60 25.90 29.52 18.03
C PHE A 60 24.95 28.71 17.14
N TRP A 61 25.08 28.89 15.83
CA TRP A 61 24.38 28.07 14.83
C TRP A 61 25.37 27.02 14.29
N LEU A 62 25.08 25.74 14.49
CA LEU A 62 25.70 24.67 13.72
C LEU A 62 24.79 24.33 12.55
N ALA A 63 25.33 24.39 11.33
CA ALA A 63 24.67 23.86 10.14
C ALA A 63 25.41 22.56 9.76
N TYR A 64 24.74 21.42 9.87
CA TYR A 64 25.23 20.17 9.30
C TYR A 64 24.58 19.95 7.95
N HIS A 65 25.38 19.75 6.90
CA HIS A 65 24.88 19.32 5.59
C HIS A 65 25.07 17.82 5.49
N PHE A 66 23.98 17.06 5.35
CA PHE A 66 24.04 15.63 5.07
C PHE A 66 23.84 15.40 3.56
N ASP A 67 24.83 14.78 2.92
CA ASP A 67 24.77 14.27 1.55
C ASP A 67 24.69 12.72 1.60
N PRO A 68 23.55 12.12 1.22
CA PRO A 68 23.36 10.67 1.27
C PRO A 68 24.33 9.87 0.38
N ALA A 69 24.93 10.50 -0.65
CA ALA A 69 25.77 9.80 -1.62
C ALA A 69 27.23 9.61 -1.16
N SER A 70 27.70 10.40 -0.19
CA SER A 70 29.12 10.46 0.17
C SER A 70 29.46 9.91 1.57
N ASN A 71 28.47 9.58 2.40
CA ASN A 71 28.63 9.03 3.75
C ASN A 71 29.59 9.84 4.66
N HIS A 72 29.85 11.11 4.33
CA HIS A 72 30.79 11.99 5.02
C HIS A 72 30.07 13.14 5.71
N THR A 73 30.34 13.31 7.00
CA THR A 73 29.84 14.44 7.79
C THR A 73 30.93 15.52 7.82
N LEU A 74 30.77 16.62 7.07
CA LEU A 74 31.70 17.76 7.14
C LEU A 74 31.29 18.68 8.30
N ALA A 75 31.91 18.48 9.47
CA ALA A 75 31.86 19.47 10.55
C ALA A 75 32.85 20.59 10.23
N ARG A 76 32.37 21.74 9.70
CA ARG A 76 33.21 22.94 9.62
C ARG A 76 33.36 23.56 11.02
N ASP A 77 34.61 23.66 11.44
CA ASP A 77 35.18 24.33 12.63
C ASP A 77 34.19 24.94 13.62
N CYS A 78 34.03 24.29 14.78
CA CYS A 78 33.29 24.84 15.91
C CYS A 78 34.13 24.89 17.19
N LEU A 79 34.24 26.10 17.75
CA LEU A 79 34.72 26.43 19.09
C LEU A 79 33.70 26.03 20.17
N LEU A 80 33.37 24.74 20.26
CA LEU A 80 32.60 24.18 21.38
C LEU A 80 33.57 23.52 22.38
N PRO A 81 33.38 23.69 23.70
CA PRO A 81 34.09 22.92 24.71
C PRO A 81 33.95 21.42 24.45
N SER A 82 35.04 20.65 24.59
CA SER A 82 35.14 19.22 24.28
C SER A 82 34.02 18.37 24.92
N ILE A 83 33.54 18.79 26.09
CA ILE A 83 32.50 18.10 26.88
C ILE A 83 31.15 17.94 26.15
N TYR A 84 30.84 18.76 25.15
CA TYR A 84 29.56 18.69 24.43
C TYR A 84 29.64 18.01 23.06
N ARG A 85 30.86 17.85 22.51
CA ARG A 85 31.04 17.24 21.18
C ARG A 85 30.59 15.78 21.18
N GLN A 86 30.93 15.03 22.22
CA GLN A 86 30.65 13.59 22.26
C GLN A 86 29.15 13.30 22.38
N SER A 87 28.43 14.02 23.25
CA SER A 87 26.97 13.86 23.39
C SER A 87 26.20 14.26 22.13
N ILE A 88 26.61 15.35 21.46
CA ILE A 88 26.01 15.78 20.20
C ILE A 88 26.32 14.79 19.07
N GLN A 89 27.56 14.30 18.98
CA GLN A 89 27.96 13.33 17.97
C GLN A 89 27.23 11.99 18.15
N THR A 90 27.08 11.49 19.38
CA THR A 90 26.30 10.28 19.67
C THR A 90 24.83 10.46 19.27
N TYR A 91 24.24 11.62 19.52
CA TYR A 91 22.87 11.93 19.14
C TYR A 91 22.70 12.04 17.61
N ILE A 92 23.63 12.70 16.92
CA ILE A 92 23.67 12.76 15.45
C ILE A 92 23.82 11.36 14.88
N ASN A 93 24.75 10.55 15.39
CA ASN A 93 24.94 9.17 14.94
C ASN A 93 23.67 8.34 15.16
N ARG A 94 22.91 8.60 16.23
CA ARG A 94 21.61 7.96 16.47
C ARG A 94 20.55 8.40 15.46
N ILE A 95 20.40 9.70 15.19
CA ILE A 95 19.47 10.20 14.16
C ILE A 95 19.87 9.68 12.77
N VAL A 96 21.17 9.69 12.46
CA VAL A 96 21.70 9.17 11.20
C VAL A 96 21.47 7.67 11.13
N SER A 97 21.64 6.90 12.22
CA SER A 97 21.31 5.47 12.29
C SER A 97 19.81 5.21 12.10
N GLU A 98 18.94 5.96 12.78
CA GLU A 98 17.48 5.86 12.65
C GLU A 98 17.03 6.24 11.23
N ARG A 99 17.65 7.23 10.60
CA ARG A 99 17.36 7.65 9.21
C ARG A 99 18.03 6.82 8.13
N SER A 100 19.18 6.21 8.40
CA SER A 100 19.84 5.26 7.49
C SER A 100 19.17 3.89 7.51
N GLN A 101 18.37 3.60 8.54
CA GLN A 101 17.41 2.49 8.54
C GLN A 101 16.08 2.81 7.85
N ALA A 102 15.71 4.08 7.69
CA ALA A 102 14.61 4.49 6.82
C ALA A 102 15.08 4.43 5.36
N GLN A 103 15.21 3.22 4.83
CA GLN A 103 15.39 3.01 3.41
C GLN A 103 14.20 3.66 2.70
N ILE A 104 14.44 4.67 1.86
CA ILE A 104 13.38 5.25 1.03
C ILE A 104 12.94 4.13 0.08
N VAL A 105 11.82 3.48 0.41
CA VAL A 105 11.23 2.47 -0.46
C VAL A 105 10.58 3.21 -1.61
N ILE A 106 11.21 3.16 -2.78
CA ILE A 106 10.61 3.66 -4.02
C ILE A 106 9.91 2.47 -4.68
N MET A 107 8.58 2.59 -4.85
CA MET A 107 7.81 1.62 -5.61
C MET A 107 8.30 1.61 -7.06
N LEU A 108 8.74 0.44 -7.53
CA LEU A 108 9.19 0.24 -8.91
C LEU A 108 8.01 0.44 -9.85
N GLN A 109 8.17 1.28 -10.87
CA GLN A 109 7.16 1.51 -11.91
C GLN A 109 7.61 0.81 -13.19
N ILE A 110 6.78 -0.07 -13.74
CA ILE A 110 7.08 -0.80 -14.97
C ILE A 110 5.94 -0.66 -15.97
N THR A 111 6.31 -0.57 -17.24
CA THR A 111 5.37 -0.66 -18.36
C THR A 111 5.68 -1.92 -19.15
N CYS A 112 4.65 -2.69 -19.47
CA CYS A 112 4.76 -3.94 -20.20
C CYS A 112 3.78 -3.90 -21.37
N LYS A 113 4.25 -4.24 -22.57
CA LYS A 113 3.45 -4.13 -23.80
C LYS A 113 3.62 -5.32 -24.73
N GLY A 114 2.57 -5.62 -25.50
CA GLY A 114 2.62 -6.64 -26.57
C GLY A 114 1.68 -7.81 -26.34
N SER A 115 2.09 -8.99 -26.78
CA SER A 115 1.41 -10.26 -26.52
C SER A 115 1.45 -10.62 -25.03
N PRO A 116 0.58 -11.53 -24.54
CA PRO A 116 0.59 -11.94 -23.14
C PRO A 116 1.97 -12.42 -22.67
N TYR A 117 2.66 -13.24 -23.48
CA TYR A 117 4.01 -13.70 -23.16
C TYR A 117 5.02 -12.54 -23.07
N GLU A 118 5.02 -11.60 -24.03
CA GLU A 118 5.94 -10.45 -24.02
C GLU A 118 5.70 -9.52 -22.82
N ILE A 119 4.43 -9.30 -22.47
CA ILE A 119 4.03 -8.57 -21.26
C ILE A 119 4.60 -9.26 -20.03
N GLY A 120 4.39 -10.57 -19.92
CA GLY A 120 4.90 -11.38 -18.84
C GLY A 120 6.42 -11.31 -18.74
N TYR A 121 7.12 -11.50 -19.86
CA TYR A 121 8.57 -11.47 -19.92
C TYR A 121 9.14 -10.12 -19.48
N GLN A 122 8.54 -9.02 -19.93
CA GLN A 122 8.92 -7.67 -19.51
C GLN A 122 8.69 -7.45 -18.01
N HIS A 123 7.58 -7.94 -17.45
CA HIS A 123 7.31 -7.88 -16.01
C HIS A 123 8.36 -8.70 -15.24
N GLY A 124 8.58 -9.94 -15.64
CA GLY A 124 9.59 -10.82 -15.05
C GLY A 124 11.00 -10.23 -15.05
N GLN A 125 11.41 -9.68 -16.20
CA GLN A 125 12.74 -9.10 -16.38
C GLN A 125 12.95 -7.84 -15.54
N GLN A 126 11.99 -6.90 -15.57
CA GLN A 126 12.13 -5.61 -14.89
C GLN A 126 11.95 -5.72 -13.36
N ALA A 127 11.07 -6.62 -12.89
CA ALA A 127 10.77 -6.80 -11.47
C ALA A 127 11.43 -8.05 -10.85
N LYS A 128 12.50 -8.58 -11.47
CA LYS A 128 13.17 -9.83 -11.07
C LYS A 128 13.48 -9.91 -9.57
N ASN A 129 13.99 -8.83 -8.99
CA ASN A 129 14.35 -8.78 -7.57
C ASN A 129 13.10 -8.78 -6.67
N GLN A 130 12.08 -8.01 -7.02
CA GLN A 130 10.82 -7.95 -6.29
C GLN A 130 10.04 -9.27 -6.38
N ILE A 131 10.11 -9.98 -7.52
CA ILE A 131 9.54 -11.32 -7.67
C ILE A 131 10.25 -12.32 -6.75
N GLN A 132 11.59 -12.28 -6.72
CA GLN A 132 12.35 -13.11 -5.78
C GLN A 132 11.98 -12.80 -4.32
N GLY A 133 11.82 -11.52 -3.98
CA GLY A 133 11.38 -11.08 -2.66
C GLY A 133 9.99 -11.61 -2.31
N SER A 134 9.03 -11.54 -3.25
CA SER A 134 7.69 -12.10 -3.07
C SER A 134 7.72 -13.62 -2.86
N ILE A 135 8.52 -14.35 -3.64
CA ILE A 135 8.68 -15.81 -3.47
C ILE A 135 9.26 -16.12 -2.09
N ASN A 136 10.28 -15.39 -1.64
CA ASN A 136 10.88 -15.58 -0.31
C ASN A 136 9.86 -15.32 0.80
N PHE A 137 9.10 -14.23 0.69
CA PHE A 137 8.04 -13.87 1.62
C PHE A 137 6.99 -14.98 1.71
N TYR A 138 6.44 -15.41 0.57
CA TYR A 138 5.41 -16.45 0.55
C TYR A 138 5.92 -17.82 0.96
N THR A 139 7.17 -18.16 0.64
CA THR A 139 7.83 -19.38 1.14
C THR A 139 7.78 -19.43 2.67
N ASN A 140 8.18 -18.34 3.34
CA ASN A 140 8.15 -18.26 4.79
C ASN A 140 6.72 -18.29 5.33
N LEU A 141 5.80 -17.56 4.70
CA LEU A 141 4.42 -17.45 5.15
C LEU A 141 3.67 -18.79 5.08
N PHE A 142 3.80 -19.55 3.98
CA PHE A 142 3.20 -20.88 3.86
C PHE A 142 3.80 -21.87 4.87
N GLN A 143 5.12 -21.81 5.07
CA GLN A 143 5.79 -22.65 6.06
C GLN A 143 5.31 -22.34 7.48
N GLN A 144 5.07 -21.08 7.82
CA GLN A 144 4.60 -20.67 9.14
C GLN A 144 3.13 -21.05 9.37
N ASN A 145 2.25 -20.71 8.41
CA ASN A 145 0.80 -20.79 8.59
C ASN A 145 0.23 -22.19 8.38
N VAL A 146 0.74 -22.93 7.40
CA VAL A 146 0.19 -24.24 6.99
C VAL A 146 1.23 -25.36 6.92
N LYS A 147 2.47 -25.09 7.34
CA LYS A 147 3.58 -26.06 7.41
C LYS A 147 3.92 -26.69 6.04
N LEU A 148 3.64 -25.98 4.96
CA LEU A 148 3.98 -26.41 3.60
C LEU A 148 5.32 -25.80 3.18
N SER A 149 6.21 -26.65 2.68
CA SER A 149 7.43 -26.20 2.01
C SER A 149 7.10 -25.61 0.64
N TRP A 150 7.94 -24.72 0.12
CA TRP A 150 7.73 -24.12 -1.20
C TRP A 150 7.56 -25.15 -2.33
N PRO A 151 8.35 -26.24 -2.41
CA PRO A 151 8.10 -27.30 -3.40
C PRO A 151 6.70 -27.91 -3.31
N LYS A 152 6.14 -28.06 -2.10
CA LYS A 152 4.78 -28.59 -1.94
C LYS A 152 3.72 -27.57 -2.34
N VAL A 153 3.97 -26.29 -2.08
CA VAL A 153 3.13 -25.18 -2.56
C VAL A 153 3.13 -25.16 -4.09
N GLN A 154 4.28 -25.29 -4.74
CA GLN A 154 4.40 -25.38 -6.19
C GLN A 154 3.63 -26.57 -6.77
N GLU A 155 3.76 -27.76 -6.17
CA GLU A 155 3.01 -28.95 -6.58
C GLU A 155 1.48 -28.70 -6.53
N THR A 156 1.00 -28.12 -5.43
CA THR A 156 -0.41 -27.78 -5.24
C THR A 156 -0.86 -26.72 -6.25
N ALA A 157 -0.03 -25.70 -6.50
CA ALA A 157 -0.30 -24.64 -7.46
C ALA A 157 -0.49 -25.19 -8.89
N MET A 158 0.30 -26.20 -9.26
CA MET A 158 0.23 -26.81 -10.59
C MET A 158 -1.08 -27.58 -10.85
N GLU A 159 -1.87 -27.89 -9.83
CA GLU A 159 -3.22 -28.44 -10.02
C GLU A 159 -4.16 -27.45 -10.74
N PHE A 160 -3.89 -26.15 -10.66
CA PHE A 160 -4.65 -25.11 -11.37
C PHE A 160 -4.24 -24.95 -12.84
N GLU A 161 -3.02 -25.39 -13.22
CA GLU A 161 -2.51 -25.17 -14.58
C GLU A 161 -3.44 -25.71 -15.68
N PRO A 162 -4.00 -26.94 -15.59
CA PRO A 162 -4.86 -27.46 -16.65
C PRO A 162 -6.14 -26.64 -16.83
N VAL A 163 -6.72 -26.14 -15.73
CA VAL A 163 -7.94 -25.32 -15.76
C VAL A 163 -7.62 -23.94 -16.33
N ILE A 164 -6.50 -23.33 -15.94
CA ILE A 164 -6.05 -22.03 -16.48
C ILE A 164 -5.73 -22.16 -17.96
N LYS A 165 -4.99 -23.19 -18.37
CA LYS A 165 -4.65 -23.46 -19.77
C LYS A 165 -5.89 -23.59 -20.65
N LYS A 166 -6.91 -24.30 -20.16
CA LYS A 166 -8.15 -24.55 -20.89
C LYS A 166 -9.01 -23.29 -21.03
N ASN A 167 -9.18 -22.53 -19.95
CA ASN A 167 -10.16 -21.45 -19.90
C ASN A 167 -9.56 -20.06 -20.14
N TRP A 168 -8.30 -19.85 -19.74
CA TRP A 168 -7.61 -18.56 -19.77
C TRP A 168 -6.16 -18.70 -20.28
N PRO A 169 -5.96 -19.25 -21.50
CA PRO A 169 -4.62 -19.54 -22.04
C PRO A 169 -3.72 -18.31 -22.13
N ALA A 170 -4.28 -17.12 -22.39
CA ALA A 170 -3.52 -15.88 -22.40
C ALA A 170 -2.88 -15.55 -21.03
N TYR A 171 -3.59 -15.81 -19.92
CA TYR A 171 -3.07 -15.59 -18.58
C TYR A 171 -1.96 -16.59 -18.23
N LEU A 172 -2.06 -17.82 -18.72
CA LEU A 172 -0.99 -18.80 -18.58
C LEU A 172 0.28 -18.37 -19.33
N GLU A 173 0.13 -17.86 -20.55
CA GLU A 173 1.28 -17.39 -21.35
C GLU A 173 1.94 -16.15 -20.74
N GLU A 174 1.17 -15.25 -20.13
CA GLU A 174 1.75 -14.16 -19.35
C GLU A 174 2.53 -14.68 -18.13
N MET A 175 1.97 -15.60 -17.35
CA MET A 175 2.68 -16.21 -16.22
C MET A 175 3.95 -16.96 -16.65
N ARG A 176 3.94 -17.59 -17.84
CA ARG A 176 5.13 -18.20 -18.46
C ARG A 176 6.18 -17.14 -18.77
N GLY A 177 5.78 -16.04 -19.40
CA GLY A 177 6.66 -14.91 -19.65
C GLY A 177 7.29 -14.39 -18.35
N ILE A 178 6.49 -14.17 -17.29
CA ILE A 178 6.99 -13.70 -15.99
C ILE A 178 8.05 -14.66 -15.44
N ALA A 179 7.78 -15.96 -15.49
CA ALA A 179 8.70 -16.99 -15.01
C ALA A 179 10.04 -16.90 -15.76
N GLU A 180 10.01 -16.88 -17.09
CA GLU A 180 11.22 -16.83 -17.91
C GLU A 180 12.00 -15.52 -17.73
N GLY A 181 11.31 -14.38 -17.74
CA GLY A 181 11.93 -13.06 -17.53
C GLY A 181 12.59 -12.92 -16.15
N ALA A 182 11.99 -13.51 -15.11
CA ALA A 182 12.53 -13.48 -13.75
C ALA A 182 13.59 -14.57 -13.48
N GLY A 183 13.77 -15.53 -14.40
CA GLY A 183 14.58 -16.73 -14.15
C GLY A 183 13.99 -17.61 -13.04
N LYS A 184 12.68 -17.83 -13.10
CA LYS A 184 11.87 -18.65 -12.19
C LYS A 184 11.16 -19.77 -12.95
N THR A 185 10.56 -20.70 -12.21
CA THR A 185 9.73 -21.73 -12.80
C THR A 185 8.30 -21.22 -13.00
N LEU A 186 7.56 -21.80 -13.95
CA LEU A 186 6.14 -21.51 -14.10
C LEU A 186 5.35 -21.80 -12.81
N ALA A 187 5.73 -22.87 -12.09
CA ALA A 187 5.11 -23.23 -10.83
C ALA A 187 5.29 -22.15 -9.74
N ASP A 188 6.43 -21.46 -9.71
CA ASP A 188 6.62 -20.30 -8.81
C ASP A 188 5.58 -19.22 -9.06
N ILE A 189 5.36 -18.88 -10.33
CA ILE A 189 4.47 -17.77 -10.70
C ILE A 189 3.01 -18.16 -10.55
N ILE A 190 2.62 -19.39 -10.89
CA ILE A 190 1.28 -19.89 -10.61
C ILE A 190 1.03 -19.88 -9.10
N ALA A 191 1.99 -20.33 -8.28
CA ALA A 191 1.85 -20.31 -6.82
C ALA A 191 1.60 -18.91 -6.25
N LEU A 192 2.27 -17.88 -6.79
CA LEU A 192 1.99 -16.49 -6.41
C LEU A 192 0.57 -16.04 -6.80
N ASN A 193 0.08 -16.44 -7.98
CA ASN A 193 -1.21 -16.01 -8.53
C ASN A 193 -2.42 -16.82 -8.01
N VAL A 194 -2.19 -17.98 -7.38
CA VAL A 194 -3.24 -18.81 -6.76
C VAL A 194 -3.04 -18.98 -5.25
N ARG A 195 -2.26 -18.08 -4.65
CA ARG A 195 -1.92 -18.14 -3.22
C ARG A 195 -3.18 -18.24 -2.36
N THR A 196 -4.18 -17.39 -2.62
CA THR A 196 -5.45 -17.35 -1.87
C THR A 196 -6.11 -18.71 -1.79
N GLU A 197 -6.11 -19.43 -2.92
CA GLU A 197 -6.69 -20.75 -3.10
C GLU A 197 -5.87 -21.85 -2.41
N ILE A 198 -4.53 -21.81 -2.49
CA ILE A 198 -3.65 -22.80 -1.83
C ILE A 198 -3.82 -22.78 -0.31
N ASN A 199 -4.05 -21.60 0.26
CA ASN A 199 -4.27 -21.48 1.70
C ASN A 199 -5.73 -21.81 2.09
N PHE A 200 -6.57 -22.32 1.19
CA PHE A 200 -7.97 -22.71 1.43
C PHE A 200 -8.81 -21.63 2.14
N GLY A 201 -8.58 -20.37 1.77
CA GLY A 201 -9.25 -19.23 2.41
C GLY A 201 -8.75 -18.92 3.81
N LEU A 202 -7.56 -19.39 4.22
CA LEU A 202 -6.95 -19.11 5.53
C LEU A 202 -5.97 -17.92 5.50
N PHE A 203 -5.80 -17.22 4.38
CA PHE A 203 -4.96 -16.02 4.35
C PHE A 203 -5.61 -14.88 5.12
N SER A 204 -4.79 -14.08 5.80
CA SER A 204 -5.21 -13.11 6.80
C SER A 204 -4.84 -11.68 6.40
N ASP A 205 -5.33 -11.19 5.25
CA ASP A 205 -5.09 -9.79 4.83
C ASP A 205 -6.16 -8.84 5.38
N GLY A 206 -5.76 -7.61 5.70
CA GLY A 206 -6.67 -6.58 6.21
C GLY A 206 -6.90 -5.55 5.11
N CYS A 207 -8.13 -5.10 4.88
CA CYS A 207 -8.43 -4.11 3.85
C CYS A 207 -9.67 -3.30 4.24
N THR A 208 -9.69 -2.01 3.93
CA THR A 208 -10.92 -1.19 3.97
C THR A 208 -11.12 -0.59 2.59
N ALA A 209 -12.30 -0.78 1.99
CA ALA A 209 -12.64 -0.29 0.66
C ALA A 209 -13.92 0.54 0.67
N LEU A 210 -13.96 1.53 -0.22
CA LEU A 210 -15.08 2.45 -0.43
C LEU A 210 -15.25 2.69 -1.93
N SER A 211 -16.49 2.60 -2.40
CA SER A 211 -16.92 3.22 -3.64
C SER A 211 -17.95 4.27 -3.32
N TRP A 212 -17.85 5.43 -3.98
CA TRP A 212 -18.82 6.50 -3.89
C TRP A 212 -19.15 7.00 -5.30
N PHE A 213 -20.34 6.67 -5.75
CA PHE A 213 -20.84 7.04 -7.07
C PHE A 213 -21.82 8.21 -6.96
N HIS A 214 -21.61 9.22 -7.80
CA HIS A 214 -22.54 10.31 -8.04
C HIS A 214 -22.70 10.54 -9.55
N LYS A 215 -23.66 11.38 -9.96
CA LYS A 215 -23.90 11.70 -11.37
C LYS A 215 -22.66 12.24 -12.10
N ASP A 216 -21.82 13.03 -11.43
CA ASP A 216 -20.65 13.68 -12.02
C ASP A 216 -19.30 13.18 -11.46
N SER A 217 -19.29 12.37 -10.40
CA SER A 217 -18.09 11.74 -9.82
C SER A 217 -18.25 10.22 -9.66
N SER A 218 -17.15 9.47 -9.77
CA SER A 218 -17.14 8.03 -9.44
C SER A 218 -15.80 7.71 -8.80
N ILE A 219 -15.79 7.64 -7.47
CA ILE A 219 -14.58 7.43 -6.67
C ILE A 219 -14.54 6.00 -6.16
N LEU A 220 -13.41 5.32 -6.38
CA LEU A 220 -13.13 3.99 -5.83
C LEU A 220 -11.82 4.04 -5.05
N ALA A 221 -11.82 3.57 -3.81
CA ALA A 221 -10.70 3.76 -2.91
C ALA A 221 -10.48 2.59 -1.95
N GLN A 222 -9.23 2.37 -1.55
CA GLN A 222 -8.87 1.30 -0.63
C GLN A 222 -7.54 1.56 0.12
N ASN A 223 -7.52 1.22 1.41
CA ASN A 223 -6.28 0.83 2.12
C ASN A 223 -6.10 -0.68 1.99
N TRP A 224 -4.93 -1.10 1.52
CA TRP A 224 -4.52 -2.50 1.50
C TRP A 224 -3.51 -2.75 2.63
N ASP A 225 -3.91 -3.59 3.58
CA ASP A 225 -3.13 -3.93 4.77
C ASP A 225 -2.58 -5.36 4.66
N TRP A 226 -1.27 -5.47 4.85
CA TRP A 226 -0.58 -6.74 4.80
C TRP A 226 0.68 -6.70 5.66
N MET A 227 1.44 -7.80 5.68
CA MET A 227 2.71 -7.88 6.41
C MET A 227 3.75 -6.97 5.76
N THR A 228 4.43 -6.13 6.54
CA THR A 228 5.25 -5.01 6.02
C THR A 228 6.47 -5.47 5.23
N GLU A 229 6.94 -6.70 5.44
CA GLU A 229 8.04 -7.30 4.68
C GLU A 229 7.73 -7.40 3.17
N GLN A 230 6.44 -7.43 2.81
CA GLN A 230 6.01 -7.50 1.41
C GLN A 230 5.98 -6.12 0.72
N LYS A 231 6.02 -5.01 1.49
CA LYS A 231 5.94 -3.64 0.95
C LYS A 231 7.01 -3.35 -0.10
N GLN A 232 8.24 -3.81 0.12
CA GLN A 232 9.37 -3.63 -0.81
C GLN A 232 9.20 -4.37 -2.15
N ASN A 233 8.25 -5.30 -2.21
CA ASN A 233 7.94 -6.10 -3.41
C ASN A 233 6.71 -5.56 -4.17
N LEU A 234 6.14 -4.44 -3.72
CA LEU A 234 5.08 -3.75 -4.44
C LEU A 234 5.65 -3.02 -5.66
N ILE A 235 4.90 -3.06 -6.75
CA ILE A 235 5.20 -2.38 -8.00
C ILE A 235 3.95 -1.67 -8.53
N LEU A 236 4.17 -0.59 -9.29
CA LEU A 236 3.15 0.04 -10.11
C LEU A 236 3.32 -0.48 -11.54
N LEU A 237 2.35 -1.28 -12.01
CA LEU A 237 2.41 -1.94 -13.31
C LEU A 237 1.42 -1.29 -14.28
N THR A 238 1.94 -0.83 -15.42
CA THR A 238 1.17 -0.45 -16.60
C THR A 238 1.21 -1.59 -17.63
N ILE A 239 0.06 -2.05 -18.10
CA ILE A 239 -0.05 -3.10 -19.11
C ILE A 239 -0.74 -2.55 -20.35
N GLU A 240 -0.07 -2.62 -21.50
CA GLU A 240 -0.58 -2.21 -22.80
C GLU A 240 -0.77 -3.44 -23.71
N GLN A 241 -2.03 -3.79 -23.93
CA GLN A 241 -2.42 -4.94 -24.75
C GLN A 241 -3.11 -4.48 -26.02
N PRO A 242 -2.80 -5.06 -27.20
CA PRO A 242 -3.54 -4.77 -28.41
C PRO A 242 -5.04 -5.02 -28.22
N SER A 243 -5.88 -4.06 -28.59
CA SER A 243 -7.35 -4.13 -28.54
C SER A 243 -7.98 -4.35 -27.16
N LYS A 244 -7.25 -4.12 -26.07
CA LYS A 244 -7.79 -4.12 -24.70
C LYS A 244 -7.49 -2.79 -24.01
N PRO A 245 -8.25 -2.42 -22.97
CA PRO A 245 -7.92 -1.26 -22.15
C PRO A 245 -6.49 -1.35 -21.60
N VAL A 246 -5.78 -0.22 -21.58
CA VAL A 246 -4.53 -0.08 -20.81
C VAL A 246 -4.87 -0.26 -19.34
N ILE A 247 -4.09 -1.07 -18.62
CA ILE A 247 -4.28 -1.33 -17.18
C ILE A 247 -3.21 -0.58 -16.41
N LYS A 248 -3.58 0.07 -15.30
CA LYS A 248 -2.63 0.61 -14.31
C LYS A 248 -3.03 0.15 -12.92
N MET A 249 -2.15 -0.59 -12.26
CA MET A 249 -2.44 -1.20 -10.96
C MET A 249 -1.24 -1.20 -10.03
N VAL A 250 -1.50 -1.13 -8.73
CA VAL A 250 -0.52 -1.50 -7.70
C VAL A 250 -0.64 -3.00 -7.52
N THR A 251 0.47 -3.73 -7.71
CA THR A 251 0.51 -5.18 -7.55
C THR A 251 1.72 -5.62 -6.75
N GLU A 252 1.70 -6.86 -6.27
CA GLU A 252 2.92 -7.51 -5.81
C GLU A 252 3.62 -8.12 -7.01
N ALA A 253 4.94 -7.96 -7.10
CA ALA A 253 5.68 -8.41 -8.27
C ALA A 253 5.49 -9.91 -8.51
N GLY A 254 5.11 -10.27 -9.73
CA GLY A 254 4.76 -11.63 -10.15
C GLY A 254 3.27 -11.91 -10.26
N LEU A 255 2.40 -11.06 -9.70
CA LEU A 255 0.94 -11.18 -9.88
C LEU A 255 0.48 -10.49 -11.18
N ILE A 256 -0.43 -11.12 -11.92
CA ILE A 256 -0.96 -10.60 -13.19
C ILE A 256 -2.18 -9.68 -13.02
N GLY A 257 -2.78 -9.64 -11.82
CA GLY A 257 -3.95 -8.83 -11.50
C GLY A 257 -4.04 -8.53 -10.00
N LYS A 258 -4.29 -7.26 -9.65
CA LYS A 258 -4.52 -6.82 -8.27
C LYS A 258 -5.43 -5.58 -8.25
N ILE A 259 -5.04 -4.50 -7.58
CA ILE A 259 -5.89 -3.32 -7.30
C ILE A 259 -5.48 -2.19 -8.24
N GLY A 260 -6.44 -1.64 -8.97
CA GLY A 260 -6.18 -0.57 -9.94
C GLY A 260 -7.37 -0.26 -10.83
N MET A 261 -7.08 0.39 -11.95
CA MET A 261 -8.08 0.77 -12.96
C MET A 261 -7.53 0.64 -14.39
N ASN A 262 -8.40 0.85 -15.37
CA ASN A 262 -8.05 0.81 -16.78
C ASN A 262 -8.50 2.06 -17.56
N SER A 263 -7.99 2.20 -18.79
CA SER A 263 -8.32 3.31 -19.70
C SER A 263 -9.79 3.38 -20.15
N ALA A 264 -10.60 2.35 -19.89
CA ALA A 264 -12.05 2.38 -20.12
C ALA A 264 -12.82 2.94 -18.90
N GLY A 265 -12.12 3.33 -17.83
CA GLY A 265 -12.72 3.85 -16.61
C GLY A 265 -13.25 2.77 -15.66
N VAL A 266 -12.83 1.51 -15.81
CA VAL A 266 -13.19 0.44 -14.87
C VAL A 266 -12.11 0.32 -13.79
N GLY A 267 -12.53 0.33 -12.52
CA GLY A 267 -11.66 0.14 -11.36
C GLY A 267 -12.05 -1.08 -10.53
N VAL A 268 -11.08 -1.65 -9.81
CA VAL A 268 -11.31 -2.76 -8.88
C VAL A 268 -10.45 -2.64 -7.61
N CYS A 269 -11.08 -2.91 -6.47
CA CYS A 269 -10.43 -3.16 -5.18
C CYS A 269 -10.68 -4.60 -4.71
N LEU A 270 -9.79 -5.13 -3.87
CA LEU A 270 -9.87 -6.50 -3.33
C LEU A 270 -9.81 -6.46 -1.81
N ASN A 271 -10.70 -7.17 -1.13
CA ASN A 271 -10.54 -7.46 0.29
C ASN A 271 -10.56 -8.98 0.54
N ALA A 272 -9.65 -9.53 1.34
CA ALA A 272 -9.79 -10.93 1.73
C ALA A 272 -10.95 -11.12 2.71
N ILE A 273 -11.57 -12.29 2.60
CA ILE A 273 -12.53 -12.83 3.57
C ILE A 273 -12.04 -14.24 3.91
N ARG A 274 -12.11 -14.61 5.20
CA ARG A 274 -11.63 -15.90 5.68
C ARG A 274 -12.80 -16.84 5.91
N ALA A 275 -13.20 -17.49 4.82
CA ALA A 275 -14.18 -18.57 4.86
C ALA A 275 -13.55 -19.85 4.29
N LYS A 276 -13.88 -20.99 4.90
CA LYS A 276 -13.32 -22.27 4.47
C LYS A 276 -13.90 -22.69 3.13
N GLY A 277 -13.03 -23.22 2.28
CA GLY A 277 -13.40 -23.90 1.04
C GLY A 277 -12.70 -23.32 -0.17
N MET A 278 -12.59 -24.14 -1.21
CA MET A 278 -11.97 -23.77 -2.48
C MET A 278 -12.59 -24.62 -3.59
N SER A 279 -12.80 -24.01 -4.76
CA SER A 279 -13.31 -24.70 -5.95
C SER A 279 -12.28 -24.63 -7.09
N ALA A 280 -11.53 -25.71 -7.29
CA ALA A 280 -10.45 -25.78 -8.30
C ALA A 280 -10.93 -25.63 -9.76
N THR A 281 -12.23 -25.75 -9.99
CA THR A 281 -12.86 -25.56 -11.33
C THR A 281 -13.23 -24.11 -11.63
N ARG A 282 -13.19 -23.22 -10.64
CA ARG A 282 -13.52 -21.79 -10.76
C ARG A 282 -12.27 -20.94 -10.91
N MET A 283 -12.43 -19.66 -11.20
CA MET A 283 -11.32 -18.74 -11.44
C MET A 283 -10.61 -18.35 -10.14
N PRO A 284 -9.26 -18.46 -10.06
CA PRO A 284 -8.49 -17.89 -8.96
C PRO A 284 -8.73 -16.39 -8.81
N CYS A 285 -8.77 -15.87 -7.58
CA CYS A 285 -9.26 -14.51 -7.33
C CYS A 285 -8.42 -13.43 -8.05
N HIS A 286 -7.09 -13.56 -8.10
CA HIS A 286 -6.21 -12.62 -8.81
C HIS A 286 -6.37 -12.66 -10.34
N LEU A 287 -6.75 -13.81 -10.90
CA LEU A 287 -7.15 -13.91 -12.31
C LEU A 287 -8.49 -13.22 -12.54
N GLY A 288 -9.40 -13.28 -11.56
CA GLY A 288 -10.65 -12.51 -11.54
C GLY A 288 -10.40 -11.00 -11.58
N LEU A 289 -9.47 -10.51 -10.75
CA LEU A 289 -9.09 -9.09 -10.78
C LEU A 289 -8.51 -8.67 -12.13
N ARG A 290 -7.65 -9.50 -12.73
CA ARG A 290 -7.14 -9.26 -14.08
C ARG A 290 -8.27 -9.19 -15.11
N LEU A 291 -9.25 -10.09 -15.02
CA LEU A 291 -10.42 -10.06 -15.89
C LEU A 291 -11.21 -8.75 -15.75
N VAL A 292 -11.41 -8.26 -14.53
CA VAL A 292 -12.08 -6.97 -14.30
C VAL A 292 -11.28 -5.83 -14.93
N LEU A 293 -9.96 -5.81 -14.73
CA LEU A 293 -9.07 -4.80 -15.29
C LEU A 293 -9.00 -4.84 -16.84
N GLU A 294 -9.33 -5.96 -17.47
CA GLU A 294 -9.43 -6.07 -18.93
C GLU A 294 -10.82 -5.70 -19.48
N SER A 295 -11.82 -5.56 -18.61
CA SER A 295 -13.20 -5.31 -19.00
C SER A 295 -13.42 -3.85 -19.41
N THR A 296 -14.29 -3.61 -20.38
CA THR A 296 -14.62 -2.26 -20.87
C THR A 296 -15.67 -1.55 -20.02
N SER A 297 -16.26 -2.25 -19.06
CA SER A 297 -17.44 -1.76 -18.34
C SER A 297 -17.67 -2.60 -17.07
N CYS A 298 -18.19 -1.98 -16.00
CA CYS A 298 -18.50 -2.67 -14.73
C CYS A 298 -19.48 -3.84 -14.96
N ALA A 299 -20.50 -3.64 -15.80
CA ALA A 299 -21.46 -4.68 -16.15
C ALA A 299 -20.81 -5.88 -16.88
N ASP A 300 -19.88 -5.63 -17.81
CA ASP A 300 -19.18 -6.70 -18.54
C ASP A 300 -18.27 -7.51 -17.61
N ALA A 301 -17.62 -6.83 -16.67
CA ALA A 301 -16.80 -7.46 -15.65
C ALA A 301 -17.65 -8.39 -14.77
N VAL A 302 -18.78 -7.90 -14.25
CA VAL A 302 -19.69 -8.67 -13.40
C VAL A 302 -20.22 -9.90 -14.15
N ALA A 303 -20.72 -9.73 -15.38
CA ALA A 303 -21.25 -10.83 -16.19
C ALA A 303 -20.20 -11.92 -16.45
N SER A 304 -18.95 -11.51 -16.69
CA SER A 304 -17.84 -12.43 -16.90
C SER A 304 -17.45 -13.18 -15.62
N LEU A 305 -17.42 -12.50 -14.47
CA LEU A 305 -17.15 -13.14 -13.18
C LEU A 305 -18.26 -14.12 -12.79
N GLU A 306 -19.53 -13.77 -13.00
CA GLU A 306 -20.68 -14.66 -12.76
C GLU A 306 -20.62 -15.94 -13.59
N LYS A 307 -20.16 -15.82 -14.84
CA LYS A 307 -19.98 -16.97 -15.73
C LYS A 307 -18.93 -17.96 -15.22
N TYR A 308 -17.79 -17.47 -14.71
CA TYR A 308 -16.67 -18.34 -14.30
C TYR A 308 -16.72 -18.73 -12.82
N GLY A 309 -17.30 -17.88 -11.97
CA GLY A 309 -17.20 -17.95 -10.52
C GLY A 309 -15.78 -17.72 -10.01
N ILE A 310 -15.65 -17.39 -8.72
CA ILE A 310 -14.35 -17.28 -8.04
C ILE A 310 -14.10 -18.52 -7.18
N ALA A 311 -12.84 -18.97 -7.15
CA ALA A 311 -12.40 -20.21 -6.52
C ALA A 311 -12.29 -20.12 -5.00
N SER A 312 -12.15 -18.93 -4.43
CA SER A 312 -11.92 -18.68 -3.01
C SER A 312 -12.82 -17.57 -2.46
N SER A 313 -12.81 -17.41 -1.13
CA SER A 313 -13.54 -16.33 -0.49
C SER A 313 -12.81 -14.99 -0.62
N CYS A 314 -13.51 -13.99 -1.15
CA CYS A 314 -13.01 -12.61 -1.22
C CYS A 314 -14.17 -11.64 -1.47
N HIS A 315 -13.90 -10.36 -1.31
CA HIS A 315 -14.74 -9.31 -1.84
C HIS A 315 -14.03 -8.54 -2.95
N MET A 316 -14.71 -8.35 -4.08
CA MET A 316 -14.26 -7.48 -5.16
C MET A 316 -15.19 -6.27 -5.24
N LEU A 317 -14.64 -5.07 -5.05
CA LEU A 317 -15.40 -3.83 -5.26
C LEU A 317 -15.11 -3.31 -6.66
N ILE A 318 -16.12 -3.32 -7.52
CA ILE A 318 -15.98 -2.94 -8.93
C ILE A 318 -16.77 -1.67 -9.17
N ALA A 319 -16.18 -0.72 -9.89
CA ALA A 319 -16.86 0.51 -10.26
C ALA A 319 -16.44 0.97 -11.67
N ASP A 320 -17.31 1.74 -12.31
CA ASP A 320 -16.99 2.52 -13.51
C ASP A 320 -17.68 3.91 -13.46
N ALA A 321 -17.67 4.64 -14.58
CA ALA A 321 -18.32 5.94 -14.69
C ALA A 321 -19.87 5.93 -14.53
N ARG A 322 -20.50 4.75 -14.49
CA ARG A 322 -21.97 4.57 -14.46
C ARG A 322 -22.49 3.97 -13.16
N GLY A 323 -21.62 3.41 -12.32
CA GLY A 323 -22.02 2.87 -11.02
C GLY A 323 -20.96 1.96 -10.40
N SER A 324 -21.33 1.35 -9.28
CA SER A 324 -20.47 0.41 -8.55
C SER A 324 -21.27 -0.76 -7.96
N VAL A 325 -20.57 -1.84 -7.68
CA VAL A 325 -21.11 -3.05 -7.06
C VAL A 325 -20.04 -3.74 -6.22
N GLY A 326 -20.41 -4.14 -5.01
CA GLY A 326 -19.59 -5.05 -4.21
C GLY A 326 -19.96 -6.49 -4.51
N LEU A 327 -18.98 -7.36 -4.74
CA LEU A 327 -19.19 -8.77 -4.99
C LEU A 327 -18.54 -9.58 -3.88
N GLU A 328 -19.34 -10.13 -2.98
CA GLU A 328 -18.88 -11.12 -1.99
C GLU A 328 -18.90 -12.50 -2.63
N TRP A 329 -17.73 -13.12 -2.73
CA TRP A 329 -17.54 -14.46 -3.26
C TRP A 329 -17.26 -15.43 -2.14
N SER A 330 -17.84 -16.62 -2.23
CA SER A 330 -17.30 -17.82 -1.61
C SER A 330 -16.86 -18.82 -2.68
N TYR A 331 -16.33 -19.97 -2.26
CA TYR A 331 -16.05 -21.05 -3.19
C TYR A 331 -17.32 -21.62 -3.88
N ALA A 332 -18.51 -21.34 -3.33
CA ALA A 332 -19.79 -21.94 -3.74
C ALA A 332 -20.77 -20.94 -4.35
N ASP A 333 -20.77 -19.68 -3.92
CA ASP A 333 -21.80 -18.69 -4.29
C ASP A 333 -21.24 -17.28 -4.48
N LEU A 334 -22.14 -16.37 -4.88
CA LEU A 334 -21.93 -14.94 -5.05
C LEU A 334 -23.07 -14.21 -4.35
N GLN A 335 -22.74 -13.16 -3.59
CA GLN A 335 -23.70 -12.16 -3.12
C GLN A 335 -23.31 -10.78 -3.64
N LYS A 336 -24.31 -10.03 -4.12
CA LYS A 336 -24.11 -8.66 -4.62
C LYS A 336 -24.50 -7.65 -3.54
N LEU A 337 -23.59 -6.72 -3.27
CA LEU A 337 -23.81 -5.58 -2.41
C LEU A 337 -24.15 -4.38 -3.29
N GLU A 338 -25.42 -3.98 -3.25
CA GLU A 338 -25.92 -2.82 -3.97
C GLU A 338 -25.50 -1.52 -3.27
N VAL A 339 -25.44 -0.44 -4.06
CA VAL A 339 -25.18 0.91 -3.54
C VAL A 339 -26.25 1.33 -2.54
N ASN A 340 -25.85 2.04 -1.48
CA ASN A 340 -26.81 2.64 -0.54
C ASN A 340 -27.50 3.89 -1.16
N GLN A 341 -28.39 4.53 -0.40
CA GLN A 341 -29.12 5.72 -0.84
C GLN A 341 -28.23 6.92 -1.20
N ARG A 342 -26.96 6.94 -0.75
CA ARG A 342 -25.96 7.96 -1.04
C ARG A 342 -24.99 7.54 -2.17
N GLY A 343 -25.27 6.42 -2.85
CA GLY A 343 -24.42 5.91 -3.93
C GLY A 343 -23.14 5.24 -3.43
N GLN A 344 -23.10 4.76 -2.19
CA GLN A 344 -21.89 4.21 -1.57
C GLN A 344 -21.95 2.69 -1.41
N VAL A 345 -20.79 2.05 -1.51
CA VAL A 345 -20.55 0.66 -1.08
C VAL A 345 -19.29 0.65 -0.22
N PHE A 346 -19.34 -0.06 0.91
CA PHE A 346 -18.23 -0.19 1.85
C PHE A 346 -17.95 -1.66 2.09
N HIS A 347 -16.67 -2.02 2.22
CA HIS A 347 -16.30 -3.37 2.61
C HIS A 347 -15.01 -3.41 3.43
N SER A 348 -14.92 -4.36 4.36
CA SER A 348 -13.69 -4.69 5.07
C SER A 348 -13.30 -6.14 4.83
N ASN A 349 -13.29 -7.02 5.82
CA ASN A 349 -12.77 -8.39 5.74
C ASN A 349 -13.74 -9.42 6.36
N HIS A 350 -15.04 -9.19 6.29
CA HIS A 350 -16.05 -10.17 6.67
C HIS A 350 -17.22 -10.06 5.71
N TYR A 351 -17.97 -11.16 5.54
CA TYR A 351 -19.23 -11.13 4.79
C TYR A 351 -20.22 -10.21 5.50
N LEU A 352 -20.77 -9.26 4.76
CA LEU A 352 -21.83 -8.35 5.21
C LEU A 352 -23.22 -8.96 5.06
N VAL A 353 -23.36 -9.97 4.19
CA VAL A 353 -24.60 -10.71 3.98
C VAL A 353 -24.42 -12.22 4.16
N PRO A 354 -25.49 -12.99 4.41
CA PRO A 354 -25.37 -14.43 4.59
C PRO A 354 -24.96 -15.16 3.30
N HIS A 355 -24.04 -16.11 3.42
CA HIS A 355 -23.65 -17.05 2.36
C HIS A 355 -24.15 -18.47 2.72
N PRO A 356 -25.15 -19.03 2.03
CA PRO A 356 -25.68 -20.35 2.35
C PRO A 356 -24.62 -21.46 2.32
N GLY A 357 -24.48 -22.19 3.44
CA GLY A 357 -23.54 -23.30 3.56
C GLY A 357 -22.08 -22.90 3.77
N VAL A 358 -21.79 -21.61 3.92
CA VAL A 358 -20.44 -21.08 4.15
C VAL A 358 -20.41 -20.30 5.46
N THR A 359 -19.42 -20.59 6.30
CA THR A 359 -19.23 -19.88 7.58
C THR A 359 -18.03 -18.96 7.49
N ASP A 360 -18.27 -17.67 7.67
CA ASP A 360 -17.22 -16.70 7.94
C ASP A 360 -16.68 -16.88 9.35
N THR A 361 -15.36 -16.97 9.47
CA THR A 361 -14.68 -17.04 10.78
C THR A 361 -14.58 -15.68 11.46
N VAL A 362 -14.77 -14.59 10.72
CA VAL A 362 -14.62 -13.21 11.16
C VAL A 362 -13.35 -13.03 11.99
N TRP A 363 -12.24 -13.50 11.43
CA TRP A 363 -10.98 -13.62 12.15
C TRP A 363 -10.38 -12.27 12.59
N LEU A 364 -10.79 -11.17 11.95
CA LEU A 364 -10.45 -9.80 12.34
C LEU A 364 -11.65 -9.17 13.05
N GLU A 365 -11.61 -9.12 14.38
CA GLU A 365 -12.65 -8.44 15.17
C GLU A 365 -12.81 -6.97 14.76
N ASP A 366 -11.69 -6.31 14.40
CA ASP A 366 -11.65 -4.92 13.95
C ASP A 366 -12.32 -4.70 12.59
N SER A 367 -12.59 -5.77 11.82
CA SER A 367 -13.24 -5.66 10.51
C SER A 367 -14.62 -5.02 10.62
N LYS A 368 -15.40 -5.38 11.64
CA LYS A 368 -16.71 -4.76 11.92
C LYS A 368 -16.57 -3.31 12.36
N PHE A 369 -15.56 -3.04 13.19
CA PHE A 369 -15.26 -1.69 13.64
C PHE A 369 -14.95 -0.76 12.46
N ARG A 370 -14.07 -1.18 11.54
CA ARG A 370 -13.68 -0.37 10.37
C ARG A 370 -14.84 -0.07 9.44
N ILE A 371 -15.77 -1.01 9.25
CA ILE A 371 -17.01 -0.77 8.46
C ILE A 371 -17.91 0.25 9.10
N LYS A 372 -18.14 0.13 10.41
CA LYS A 372 -18.91 1.13 11.14
C LYS A 372 -18.21 2.49 11.07
N ARG A 373 -16.90 2.52 11.28
CA ARG A 373 -16.10 3.74 11.34
C ARG A 373 -16.06 4.48 10.01
N ILE A 374 -15.81 3.79 8.88
CA ILE A 374 -15.77 4.47 7.57
C ILE A 374 -17.13 5.08 7.21
N ARG A 375 -18.24 4.43 7.59
CA ARG A 375 -19.60 4.98 7.41
C ARG A 375 -19.80 6.24 8.24
N GLU A 376 -19.45 6.20 9.54
CA GLU A 376 -19.53 7.39 10.42
C GLU A 376 -18.78 8.59 9.84
N ILE A 377 -17.56 8.40 9.33
CA ILE A 377 -16.77 9.52 8.77
C ILE A 377 -17.37 10.01 7.43
N CYS A 378 -17.93 9.10 6.61
CA CYS A 378 -18.60 9.49 5.37
C CYS A 378 -19.91 10.25 5.61
N ASP A 379 -20.60 9.99 6.72
CA ASP A 379 -21.82 10.71 7.12
C ASP A 379 -21.53 12.18 7.50
N GLU A 380 -20.29 12.52 7.80
CA GLU A 380 -19.83 13.89 8.05
C GLU A 380 -19.48 14.65 6.76
N LEU A 381 -19.38 13.96 5.62
CA LEU A 381 -19.10 14.56 4.31
C LEU A 381 -20.39 14.85 3.54
N GLY A 382 -20.34 15.85 2.65
CA GLY A 382 -21.39 16.10 1.65
C GLY A 382 -21.56 14.93 0.68
N ASP A 383 -22.61 14.99 -0.15
CA ASP A 383 -22.97 13.88 -1.06
C ASP A 383 -22.04 13.72 -2.27
N GLU A 384 -21.21 14.72 -2.55
CA GLU A 384 -20.26 14.77 -3.67
C GLU A 384 -18.84 15.10 -3.17
N PRO A 385 -18.19 14.18 -2.43
CA PRO A 385 -16.86 14.45 -1.92
C PRO A 385 -15.83 14.47 -3.05
N THR A 386 -14.83 15.31 -2.90
CA THR A 386 -13.65 15.35 -3.76
C THR A 386 -12.76 14.12 -3.53
N MET A 387 -11.90 13.81 -4.50
CA MET A 387 -10.88 12.77 -4.35
C MET A 387 -10.00 12.99 -3.10
N GLY A 388 -9.67 14.24 -2.78
CA GLY A 388 -8.88 14.61 -1.60
C GLY A 388 -9.60 14.39 -0.27
N GLU A 389 -10.91 14.64 -0.21
CA GLU A 389 -11.73 14.35 0.96
C GLU A 389 -11.83 12.84 1.19
N VAL A 390 -12.08 12.05 0.13
CA VAL A 390 -12.08 10.58 0.22
C VAL A 390 -10.71 10.05 0.65
N GLN A 391 -9.62 10.58 0.09
CA GLN A 391 -8.24 10.24 0.47
C GLN A 391 -7.96 10.48 1.96
N ALA A 392 -8.54 11.52 2.55
CA ALA A 392 -8.37 11.85 3.96
C ALA A 392 -9.04 10.84 4.91
N LEU A 393 -10.14 10.20 4.50
CA LEU A 393 -10.84 9.17 5.28
C LEU A 393 -9.90 8.01 5.67
N PHE A 394 -8.99 7.66 4.77
CA PHE A 394 -8.05 6.56 4.93
C PHE A 394 -6.87 6.86 5.86
N LYS A 395 -6.83 8.07 6.44
CA LYS A 395 -5.88 8.47 7.50
C LYS A 395 -6.43 8.21 8.91
N ASP A 396 -7.66 7.73 9.06
CA ASP A 396 -8.28 7.51 10.37
C ASP A 396 -7.52 6.46 11.18
N GLU A 397 -7.06 6.86 12.37
CA GLU A 397 -6.32 6.04 13.33
C GLU A 397 -7.17 5.63 14.55
N LYS A 398 -8.50 5.79 14.49
CA LYS A 398 -9.37 5.36 15.59
C LYS A 398 -9.33 3.82 15.66
N ASN A 399 -9.14 3.29 16.88
CA ASN A 399 -8.86 1.86 17.14
C ASN A 399 -7.45 1.40 16.76
N TYR A 400 -6.44 2.29 16.80
CA TYR A 400 -5.03 1.95 16.66
C TYR A 400 -4.62 0.76 17.57
N PRO A 401 -3.81 -0.23 17.10
CA PRO A 401 -3.19 -0.31 15.77
C PRO A 401 -4.10 -0.87 14.66
N TYR A 402 -5.31 -1.31 14.99
CA TYR A 402 -6.28 -1.98 14.11
C TYR A 402 -7.25 -1.01 13.40
N ALA A 403 -6.82 0.24 13.20
CA ALA A 403 -7.61 1.30 12.59
C ALA A 403 -7.76 1.11 11.07
N ILE A 404 -8.50 2.02 10.41
CA ILE A 404 -8.54 2.08 8.94
C ILE A 404 -7.13 2.33 8.37
N CYS A 405 -6.37 3.25 8.96
CA CYS A 405 -4.93 3.43 8.73
C CYS A 405 -4.14 2.49 9.66
N ARG A 406 -4.10 1.21 9.33
CA ARG A 406 -3.53 0.14 10.17
C ARG A 406 -2.02 0.33 10.37
N ALA A 407 -1.52 0.00 11.55
CA ALA A 407 -0.10 0.07 11.90
C ALA A 407 0.42 -1.29 12.36
N GLU A 408 1.60 -1.70 11.89
CA GLU A 408 2.28 -2.85 12.47
C GLU A 408 2.85 -2.46 13.84
N GLU A 409 2.47 -3.22 14.87
CA GLU A 409 2.83 -3.00 16.27
C GLU A 409 2.93 -4.35 16.99
N GLU A 410 3.38 -4.34 18.25
CA GLU A 410 3.41 -5.56 19.06
C GLU A 410 1.99 -6.19 19.15
N GLY A 411 1.86 -7.45 18.70
CA GLY A 411 0.58 -8.16 18.62
C GLY A 411 -0.23 -7.94 17.33
N ASN A 412 0.16 -6.99 16.47
CA ASN A 412 -0.42 -6.80 15.14
C ASN A 412 0.67 -6.84 14.05
N HIS A 413 0.76 -7.96 13.34
CA HIS A 413 1.79 -8.22 12.32
C HIS A 413 1.44 -7.66 10.93
N SER A 414 0.58 -6.65 10.84
CA SER A 414 0.15 -6.07 9.55
C SER A 414 -0.03 -4.57 9.65
N GLY A 415 0.26 -3.86 8.56
CA GLY A 415 0.07 -2.41 8.44
C GLY A 415 -0.46 -2.04 7.06
N THR A 416 -1.01 -0.83 6.93
CA THR A 416 -1.40 -0.30 5.61
C THR A 416 -0.15 -0.12 4.76
N LEU A 417 -0.03 -0.88 3.67
CA LEU A 417 1.15 -0.86 2.81
C LEU A 417 1.00 0.11 1.64
N PHE A 418 -0.23 0.35 1.21
CA PHE A 418 -0.55 1.48 0.34
C PHE A 418 -2.02 1.84 0.46
N ASN A 419 -2.32 3.07 0.05
CA ASN A 419 -3.65 3.52 -0.29
C ASN A 419 -3.74 3.82 -1.78
N ILE A 420 -4.89 3.60 -2.37
CA ILE A 420 -5.25 4.11 -3.70
C ILE A 420 -6.62 4.77 -3.66
N VAL A 421 -6.76 5.91 -4.35
CA VAL A 421 -8.04 6.57 -4.65
C VAL A 421 -8.09 6.84 -6.14
N MET A 422 -9.12 6.32 -6.81
CA MET A 422 -9.34 6.39 -8.25
C MET A 422 -10.56 7.26 -8.54
N ASP A 423 -10.40 8.28 -9.39
CA ASP A 423 -11.49 8.97 -10.07
C ASP A 423 -11.70 8.35 -11.46
N LEU A 424 -12.74 7.52 -11.55
CA LEU A 424 -13.02 6.69 -12.72
C LEU A 424 -13.62 7.48 -13.88
N LYS A 425 -14.16 8.68 -13.64
CA LYS A 425 -14.62 9.59 -14.70
C LYS A 425 -13.49 10.43 -15.25
N ALA A 426 -12.58 10.86 -14.39
CA ALA A 426 -11.40 11.62 -14.80
C ALA A 426 -10.30 10.73 -15.40
N GLY A 427 -10.34 9.41 -15.18
CA GLY A 427 -9.27 8.51 -15.62
C GLY A 427 -7.99 8.71 -14.81
N LYS A 428 -8.11 9.06 -13.52
CA LYS A 428 -6.99 9.40 -12.65
C LYS A 428 -7.00 8.60 -11.37
N ALA A 429 -5.83 8.38 -10.77
CA ALA A 429 -5.74 7.86 -9.41
C ALA A 429 -4.51 8.38 -8.68
N SER A 430 -4.64 8.55 -7.36
CA SER A 430 -3.51 8.82 -6.47
C SER A 430 -3.20 7.58 -5.64
N VAL A 431 -1.92 7.25 -5.52
CA VAL A 431 -1.42 6.13 -4.73
C VAL A 431 -0.46 6.65 -3.68
N ILE A 432 -0.74 6.37 -2.41
CA ILE A 432 0.17 6.63 -1.31
C ILE A 432 0.83 5.32 -0.91
N LEU A 433 2.16 5.23 -1.02
CA LEU A 433 2.93 4.12 -0.47
C LEU A 433 3.09 4.28 1.05
N GLY A 434 2.89 3.18 1.79
CA GLY A 434 2.89 3.16 3.25
C GLY A 434 1.58 3.64 3.84
N ARG A 435 1.62 4.02 5.12
CA ARG A 435 0.45 4.49 5.86
C ARG A 435 0.06 5.89 5.39
N PRO A 436 -1.22 6.17 5.07
CA PRO A 436 -1.67 7.50 4.67
C PRO A 436 -1.42 8.62 5.70
N SER A 437 -1.31 8.29 6.99
CA SER A 437 -0.96 9.24 8.06
C SER A 437 0.54 9.60 8.08
N THR A 438 1.40 8.70 7.58
CA THR A 438 2.86 8.87 7.50
C THR A 438 3.36 8.35 6.15
N PRO A 439 3.04 9.05 5.03
CA PRO A 439 3.29 8.54 3.68
C PRO A 439 4.79 8.39 3.40
N GLU A 440 5.16 7.31 2.71
CA GLU A 440 6.53 7.02 2.28
C GLU A 440 6.77 7.40 0.82
N GLY A 441 5.71 7.41 0.00
CA GLY A 441 5.75 7.82 -1.40
C GLY A 441 4.36 8.22 -1.90
N LEU A 442 4.34 9.06 -2.94
CA LEU A 442 3.12 9.51 -3.63
C LEU A 442 3.30 9.29 -5.13
N TYR A 443 2.33 8.65 -5.77
CA TYR A 443 2.34 8.32 -7.19
C TYR A 443 0.99 8.71 -7.80
N GLU A 444 1.03 9.35 -8.95
CA GLU A 444 -0.17 9.70 -9.72
C GLU A 444 -0.27 8.80 -10.94
N ILE A 445 -1.49 8.35 -11.21
CA ILE A 445 -1.86 7.50 -12.33
C ILE A 445 -2.79 8.32 -13.22
N GLU A 446 -2.44 8.43 -14.50
CA GLU A 446 -3.28 9.05 -15.54
C GLU A 446 -3.15 8.20 -16.82
N PHE A 447 -4.19 8.20 -17.68
CA PHE A 447 -4.23 7.43 -18.94
C PHE A 447 -4.01 8.31 -20.17
#